data_AF-A0A523RH67-F1
#
_entry.id   AF-A0A523RH67-F1
#
_cell.length_a   1.000
_cell.length_b   1.000
_cell.length_c   1.000
_cell.angle_alpha   90.00
_cell.angle_beta   90.00
_cell.angle_gamma   90.00
#
_symmetry.space_group_name_H-M   'P 1'
#
loop_
_entity.id
_entity.type
_entity.pdbx_description
1 polymer ?
#
loop_
_entity_poly.entity_id
_entity_poly.type
_entity_poly.pdbx_seq_one_letter_code
_entity_poly.pdbx_strand_id
1 'polypeptide(L)'
;MGKHYKNQQIMKILTVLGAIVGLVYIINGFAGLAGLGFLPIIVNIQLLDTIFNLIIGLVIVVLTFLVALKPNKPLPFHWLVLLILGILLVIFGAGIVACVLVVIAALIGLIEDL
;
A
#
# COMPACT_ATOMS: atom_id res chain seq x y z
N MET A 1 -15.23 -22.06 -11.70
CA MET A 1 -16.03 -21.88 -10.47
C MET A 1 -15.18 -21.09 -9.49
N GLY A 2 -15.54 -19.84 -9.19
CA GLY A 2 -14.75 -19.01 -8.28
C GLY A 2 -14.92 -19.50 -6.84
N LYS A 3 -13.81 -19.79 -6.15
CA LYS A 3 -13.82 -20.05 -4.70
C LYS A 3 -14.52 -18.87 -4.01
N HIS A 4 -15.60 -19.14 -3.29
CA HIS A 4 -16.35 -18.14 -2.56
C HIS A 4 -15.74 -18.03 -1.16
N TYR A 5 -14.82 -17.08 -1.00
CA TYR A 5 -14.21 -16.75 0.28
C TYR A 5 -15.28 -16.30 1.28
N LYS A 6 -15.32 -16.90 2.47
CA LYS A 6 -16.38 -16.64 3.47
C LYS A 6 -16.25 -15.24 4.05
N ASN A 7 -15.01 -14.74 4.17
CA ASN A 7 -14.71 -13.39 4.66
C ASN A 7 -14.30 -12.42 3.55
N GLN A 8 -14.71 -12.65 2.30
CA GLN A 8 -14.31 -11.82 1.15
C GLN A 8 -14.60 -10.33 1.33
N GLN A 9 -15.71 -9.98 1.99
CA GLN A 9 -16.04 -8.58 2.29
C GLN A 9 -15.10 -7.97 3.34
N ILE A 10 -14.79 -8.69 4.41
CA ILE A 10 -13.90 -8.22 5.48
C ILE A 10 -12.50 -7.98 4.92
N MET A 11 -12.01 -8.91 4.10
CA MET A 11 -10.71 -8.79 3.44
C MET A 11 -10.66 -7.54 2.55
N LYS A 12 -11.67 -7.33 1.68
CA LYS A 12 -11.74 -6.11 0.85
C LYS A 12 -11.72 -4.84 1.69
N ILE A 13 -12.51 -4.79 2.75
CA ILE A 13 -12.59 -3.61 3.62
C ILE A 13 -11.21 -3.33 4.24
N LEU A 14 -10.53 -4.35 4.77
CA LEU A 14 -9.20 -4.21 5.34
C LEU A 14 -8.16 -3.74 4.31
N THR A 15 -8.17 -4.30 3.09
CA THR A 15 -7.25 -3.88 2.04
C THR A 15 -7.52 -2.44 1.57
N VAL A 16 -8.79 -2.06 1.43
CA VAL A 16 -9.18 -0.67 1.09
C VAL A 16 -8.77 0.29 2.19
N LEU A 17 -9.04 -0.04 3.46
CA LEU A 17 -8.63 0.78 4.60
C LEU A 17 -7.10 0.93 4.67
N GLY A 18 -6.36 -0.16 4.45
CA GLY A 18 -4.91 -0.13 4.36
C GLY A 18 -4.41 0.80 3.26
N ALA A 19 -5.03 0.74 2.07
CA ALA A 19 -4.69 1.62 0.96
C ALA A 19 -5.05 3.10 1.23
N ILE A 20 -6.19 3.38 1.88
CA ILE A 20 -6.60 4.74 2.28
C ILE A 20 -5.59 5.30 3.29
N VAL A 21 -5.27 4.55 4.32
CA VAL A 21 -4.26 4.97 5.32
C VAL A 21 -2.92 5.21 4.63
N GLY A 22 -2.51 4.31 3.74
CA GLY A 22 -1.29 4.45 2.95
C GLY A 22 -1.25 5.75 2.13
N LEU A 23 -2.38 6.09 1.50
CA LEU A 23 -2.55 7.30 0.74
C LEU A 23 -2.42 8.56 1.61
N VAL A 24 -2.98 8.56 2.82
CA VAL A 24 -2.84 9.66 3.78
C VAL A 24 -1.39 9.88 4.18
N TYR A 25 -0.62 8.80 4.44
CA TYR A 25 0.80 8.90 4.74
C TYR A 25 1.61 9.47 3.56
N ILE A 26 1.32 9.04 2.33
CA ILE A 26 1.99 9.57 1.13
C ILE A 26 1.68 11.06 0.94
N ILE A 27 0.41 11.48 1.11
CA ILE A 27 0.03 12.90 1.04
C ILE A 27 0.77 13.72 2.11
N ASN A 28 0.84 13.23 3.34
CA ASN A 28 1.60 13.89 4.41
C ASN A 28 3.10 13.95 4.09
N GLY A 29 3.66 12.92 3.45
CA GLY A 29 5.03 12.93 2.94
C GLY A 29 5.26 14.04 1.91
N PHE A 30 4.35 14.22 0.95
CA PHE A 30 4.41 15.33 -0.01
C PHE A 30 4.20 16.71 0.64
N ALA A 31 3.31 16.82 1.63
CA ALA A 31 3.12 18.05 2.38
C ALA A 31 4.38 18.44 3.18
N GLY A 32 5.10 17.46 3.74
CA GLY A 32 6.38 17.67 4.40
C GLY A 32 7.47 18.22 3.46
N LEU A 33 7.45 17.83 2.19
CA LEU A 33 8.37 18.35 1.17
C LEU A 33 8.11 19.82 0.83
N ALA A 34 6.84 20.25 0.81
CA ALA A 34 6.47 21.64 0.53
C ALA A 34 6.97 22.63 1.59
N GLY A 35 7.22 22.15 2.82
CA GLY A 35 7.79 22.96 3.91
C GLY A 35 9.31 23.21 3.80
N LEU A 36 10.02 22.54 2.89
CA LEU A 36 11.49 22.58 2.77
C LEU A 36 12.02 23.65 1.80
N GLY A 37 11.22 24.67 1.48
CA GLY A 37 11.42 25.61 0.38
C GLY A 37 12.72 26.44 0.31
N PHE A 38 13.70 26.27 1.20
CA PHE A 38 14.91 27.12 1.26
C PHE A 38 16.19 26.42 1.76
N LEU A 39 16.46 25.16 1.37
CA LEU A 39 17.68 24.47 1.79
C LEU A 39 18.76 24.34 0.69
N PRO A 40 20.05 24.44 1.03
CA PRO A 40 21.16 24.49 0.08
C PRO A 40 21.35 23.17 -0.71
N ILE A 41 22.02 23.27 -1.87
CA ILE A 41 22.24 22.26 -2.93
C ILE A 41 22.54 20.81 -2.46
N ILE A 42 23.15 20.61 -1.29
CA ILE A 42 23.40 19.25 -0.73
C ILE A 42 22.09 18.52 -0.37
N VAL A 43 21.04 19.26 -0.01
CA VAL A 43 19.71 18.73 0.31
C VAL A 43 18.98 18.24 -0.95
N ASN A 44 19.44 18.64 -2.13
CA ASN A 44 18.76 18.34 -3.40
C ASN A 44 18.79 16.84 -3.76
N ILE A 45 19.85 16.10 -3.40
CA ILE A 45 19.93 14.65 -3.67
C ILE A 45 19.02 13.86 -2.73
N GLN A 46 18.98 14.21 -1.44
CA GLN A 46 18.11 13.57 -0.46
C GLN A 46 16.62 13.89 -0.70
N LEU A 47 16.32 15.12 -1.13
CA LEU A 47 14.99 15.51 -1.60
C LEU A 47 14.56 14.66 -2.79
N LEU A 48 15.46 14.48 -3.77
CA LEU A 48 15.17 13.68 -4.95
C LEU A 48 14.87 12.22 -4.57
N ASP A 49 15.69 11.61 -3.70
CA ASP A 49 15.48 10.24 -3.21
C ASP A 49 14.16 10.10 -2.43
N THR A 50 13.82 11.10 -1.61
CA THR A 50 12.54 11.13 -0.89
C THR A 50 11.35 11.24 -1.85
N ILE A 51 11.45 12.09 -2.88
CA ILE A 51 10.42 12.22 -3.93
C ILE A 51 10.26 10.91 -4.68
N PHE A 52 11.36 10.26 -5.08
CA PHE A 52 11.32 8.96 -5.75
C PHE A 52 10.65 7.90 -4.87
N ASN A 53 10.99 7.84 -3.59
CA ASN A 53 10.36 6.91 -2.64
C ASN A 53 8.85 7.16 -2.49
N LEU A 54 8.41 8.42 -2.39
CA LEU A 54 6.99 8.76 -2.31
C LEU A 54 6.23 8.43 -3.60
N ILE A 55 6.84 8.64 -4.78
CA ILE A 55 6.26 8.26 -6.07
C ILE A 55 6.09 6.73 -6.15
N ILE A 56 7.12 5.97 -5.78
CA ILE A 56 7.04 4.50 -5.78
C ILE A 56 5.99 4.03 -4.77
N GLY A 57 5.95 4.64 -3.58
CA GLY A 57 4.92 4.38 -2.56
C GLY A 57 3.51 4.65 -3.08
N LEU A 58 3.31 5.75 -3.81
CA LEU A 58 2.04 6.07 -4.46
C LEU A 58 1.64 4.98 -5.47
N VAL A 59 2.57 4.51 -6.30
CA VAL A 59 2.31 3.42 -7.26
C VAL A 59 1.85 2.16 -6.52
N ILE A 60 2.51 1.80 -5.42
CA ILE A 60 2.17 0.62 -4.61
C ILE A 60 0.78 0.78 -3.96
N VAL A 61 0.45 1.96 -3.43
CA VAL A 61 -0.89 2.27 -2.89
C VAL A 61 -1.96 2.10 -3.98
N VAL A 62 -1.72 2.60 -5.20
CA VAL A 62 -2.65 2.45 -6.32
C VAL A 62 -2.82 0.98 -6.71
N LEU A 63 -1.74 0.20 -6.74
CA LEU A 63 -1.78 -1.24 -6.98
C LEU A 63 -2.61 -1.95 -5.88
N THR A 64 -2.43 -1.56 -4.63
CA THR A 64 -3.17 -2.12 -3.49
C THR A 64 -4.67 -1.82 -3.59
N PHE A 65 -5.03 -0.60 -4.04
CA PHE A 65 -6.41 -0.23 -4.39
C PHE A 65 -6.99 -1.07 -5.53
N LEU A 66 -6.22 -1.30 -6.58
CA LEU A 66 -6.66 -2.10 -7.72
C LEU A 66 -6.94 -3.55 -7.34
N VAL A 67 -6.12 -4.13 -6.45
CA VAL A 67 -6.34 -5.47 -5.89
C VAL A 67 -7.65 -5.51 -5.09
N ALA A 68 -7.95 -4.46 -4.32
CA ALA A 68 -9.15 -4.40 -3.50
C ALA A 68 -10.44 -4.15 -4.32
N LEU A 69 -10.38 -3.32 -5.36
CA LEU A 69 -11.54 -2.89 -6.17
C LEU A 69 -11.92 -3.87 -7.31
N LYS A 70 -10.99 -4.70 -7.80
CA LYS A 70 -11.28 -5.75 -8.79
C LYS A 70 -11.13 -7.16 -8.21
N PRO A 71 -12.07 -7.60 -7.36
CA PRO A 71 -12.07 -8.94 -6.79
C PRO A 71 -12.61 -10.04 -7.72
N ASN A 72 -13.36 -9.67 -8.77
CA ASN A 72 -14.03 -10.61 -9.68
C ASN A 72 -13.19 -11.01 -10.91
N LYS A 73 -12.02 -10.41 -11.08
CA LYS A 73 -10.96 -10.98 -11.89
C LYS A 73 -9.81 -11.17 -10.92
N PRO A 74 -9.38 -12.40 -10.59
CA PRO A 74 -8.10 -12.55 -9.94
C PRO A 74 -7.11 -11.89 -10.89
N LEU A 75 -6.60 -10.71 -10.53
CA LEU A 75 -5.21 -10.50 -10.84
C LEU A 75 -4.51 -11.71 -10.19
N PRO A 76 -3.68 -12.45 -10.93
CA PRO A 76 -3.08 -13.72 -10.50
C PRO A 76 -2.07 -13.56 -9.35
N PHE A 77 -2.25 -12.52 -8.54
CA PHE A 77 -1.50 -12.25 -7.35
C PHE A 77 -2.14 -13.03 -6.21
N HIS A 78 -1.54 -14.18 -5.91
CA HIS A 78 -1.73 -14.91 -4.67
C HIS A 78 -1.79 -13.94 -3.47
N TRP A 79 -2.48 -14.33 -2.40
CA TRP A 79 -2.48 -13.59 -1.13
C TRP A 79 -1.06 -13.27 -0.62
N LEU A 80 -0.10 -14.12 -0.96
CA LEU A 80 1.33 -13.91 -0.75
C LEU A 80 1.86 -12.59 -1.37
N VAL A 81 1.29 -12.14 -2.48
CA VAL A 81 1.67 -10.87 -3.14
C VAL A 81 1.07 -9.67 -2.41
N LEU A 82 -0.14 -9.80 -1.83
CA LEU A 82 -0.66 -8.76 -0.94
C LEU A 82 0.24 -8.58 0.28
N LEU A 83 0.82 -9.66 0.79
CA LEU A 83 1.80 -9.61 1.87
C LEU A 83 3.07 -8.85 1.42
N ILE A 84 3.59 -9.17 0.23
CA ILE A 84 4.74 -8.44 -0.37
C ILE A 84 4.41 -6.95 -0.56
N LEU A 85 3.22 -6.62 -1.08
CA LEU A 85 2.76 -5.23 -1.24
C LEU A 85 2.65 -4.52 0.10
N GLY A 86 2.15 -5.20 1.14
CA GLY A 86 2.10 -4.68 2.51
C GLY A 86 3.48 -4.30 3.05
N ILE A 87 4.49 -5.16 2.85
CA ILE A 87 5.87 -4.85 3.25
C ILE A 87 6.43 -3.67 2.44
N LEU A 88 6.20 -3.67 1.12
CA LEU A 88 6.63 -2.58 0.24
C LEU A 88 6.01 -1.23 0.64
N LEU A 89 4.76 -1.19 1.10
CA LEU A 89 4.13 0.03 1.61
C LEU A 89 4.91 0.65 2.79
N VAL A 90 5.52 -0.17 3.67
CA VAL A 90 6.36 0.36 4.77
C VAL A 90 7.65 0.96 4.23
N ILE A 91 8.31 0.22 3.34
CA ILE A 91 9.61 0.62 2.78
C ILE A 91 9.50 1.96 2.04
N PHE A 92 8.42 2.15 1.29
CA PHE A 92 8.19 3.36 0.49
C PHE A 92 7.34 4.43 1.19
N GLY A 93 7.24 4.39 2.52
CA GLY A 93 6.72 5.51 3.32
C GLY A 93 5.19 5.63 3.42
N ALA A 94 4.43 4.61 3.02
CA ALA A 94 2.97 4.58 3.20
C ALA A 94 2.54 4.22 4.66
N GLY A 95 3.49 4.10 5.58
CA GLY A 95 3.22 3.98 7.02
C GLY A 95 2.96 2.54 7.51
N ILE A 96 3.31 2.29 8.77
CA ILE A 96 3.23 0.95 9.38
C ILE A 96 1.77 0.50 9.52
N VAL A 97 0.86 1.42 9.81
CA VAL A 97 -0.57 1.12 10.00
C VAL A 97 -1.20 0.60 8.69
N ALA A 98 -0.84 1.16 7.54
CA ALA A 98 -1.27 0.68 6.24
C ALA A 98 -0.83 -0.76 5.98
N CYS A 99 0.43 -1.07 6.33
CA CYS A 99 0.98 -2.42 6.21
C CYS A 99 0.24 -3.42 7.10
N VAL A 100 0.02 -3.11 8.38
CA VAL A 100 -0.69 -4.01 9.30
C VAL A 100 -2.07 -4.39 8.77
N LEU A 101 -2.82 -3.42 8.24
CA LEU A 101 -4.15 -3.66 7.67
C LEU A 101 -4.08 -4.56 6.42
N VAL A 102 -3.13 -4.32 5.52
CA VAL A 102 -2.93 -5.12 4.31
C VAL A 102 -2.41 -6.53 4.63
N VAL A 103 -1.53 -6.68 5.63
CA VAL A 103 -0.99 -7.97 6.07
C VAL A 103 -2.08 -8.80 6.75
N ILE A 104 -2.93 -8.21 7.59
CA ILE A 104 -4.07 -8.93 8.18
C ILE A 104 -5.02 -9.42 7.07
N ALA A 105 -5.31 -8.57 6.07
CA ALA A 105 -6.12 -8.97 4.92
C ALA A 105 -5.46 -10.13 4.15
N ALA A 106 -4.14 -10.08 3.96
CA ALA A 106 -3.37 -11.13 3.29
C ALA A 106 -3.37 -12.45 4.07
N LEU A 107 -3.24 -12.41 5.40
CA LEU A 107 -3.23 -13.60 6.26
C LEU A 107 -4.59 -14.29 6.26
N ILE A 108 -5.69 -13.54 6.39
CA ILE A 108 -7.05 -14.10 6.33
C ILE A 108 -7.24 -14.80 4.99
N GLY A 109 -6.82 -14.18 3.89
CA GLY A 109 -6.96 -14.75 2.57
C GLY A 109 -6.09 -15.98 2.35
N LEU A 110 -4.87 -16.01 2.89
CA LEU A 110 -3.99 -17.18 2.85
C LEU A 110 -4.60 -18.36 3.64
N ILE A 111 -5.20 -18.09 4.80
CA ILE A 111 -5.86 -19.11 5.63
C ILE A 111 -7.11 -19.67 4.95
N GLU A 112 -7.88 -18.85 4.22
CA GLU A 112 -9.06 -19.34 3.49
C GLU A 112 -8.70 -20.05 2.17
N ASP A 113 -7.47 -19.91 1.67
CA ASP A 113 -7.01 -20.61 0.46
C ASP A 113 -6.34 -21.97 0.76
N LEU A 114 -5.77 -22.13 1.96
CA LEU A 114 -5.22 -23.38 2.51
C LEU A 114 -6.32 -24.44 2.75
#